data_AF-A0A3D5NSJ2-F1
#
_entry.id   AF-A0A3D5NSJ2-F1
#
_cell.length_a   1.000
_cell.length_b   1.000
_cell.length_c   1.000
_cell.angle_alpha   90.00
_cell.angle_beta   90.00
_cell.angle_gamma   90.00
#
_symmetry.space_group_name_H-M   'P 1'
#
loop_
_entity.id
_entity.type
_entity.pdbx_description
1 polymer ?
#
loop_
_entity_poly.entity_id
_entity_poly.type
_entity_poly.pdbx_seq_one_letter_code
_entity_poly.pdbx_strand_id
1 'polypeptide(L)'
;YRENGKKDGNVIVVITTDGMENASKEYSAFAIRSMIDRLKENGFEFIFLGANMDAAEVAKDFGIARERAVTYHADEEGTRMNYKSINYAVENLRCRNAIPEDWKAEIEK
;
A
#
# COMPACT_ATOMS: atom_id res chain seq x y z
N TYR A 1 24.13 13.81 -4.37
CA TYR A 1 23.28 14.46 -5.39
C TYR A 1 23.35 13.59 -6.63
N ARG A 2 22.25 12.90 -7.00
CA ARG A 2 22.27 12.03 -8.19
C ARG A 2 21.87 12.87 -9.40
N GLU A 3 22.78 12.95 -10.36
CA GLU A 3 22.55 13.49 -11.69
C GLU A 3 21.76 12.49 -12.54
N ASN A 4 20.99 13.01 -13.50
CA ASN A 4 20.21 12.30 -14.53
C ASN A 4 18.88 11.69 -14.05
N GLY A 5 17.78 12.33 -14.48
CA GLY A 5 16.38 12.01 -14.17
C GLY A 5 15.85 10.68 -14.73
N LYS A 6 16.57 9.59 -14.53
CA LYS A 6 16.08 8.22 -14.69
C LYS A 6 16.02 7.59 -13.30
N LYS A 7 14.81 7.31 -12.81
CA LYS A 7 14.65 6.53 -11.57
C LYS A 7 15.02 5.09 -11.88
N ASP A 8 16.24 4.70 -11.52
CA ASP A 8 16.71 3.31 -11.62
C ASP A 8 16.02 2.47 -10.52
N GLY A 9 14.77 2.09 -10.74
CA GLY A 9 14.04 1.13 -9.91
C GLY A 9 12.62 1.57 -9.53
N ASN A 10 11.73 0.59 -9.47
CA ASN A 10 10.39 0.75 -8.93
C ASN A 10 10.43 0.57 -7.41
N VAL A 11 9.91 1.54 -6.66
CA VAL A 11 9.78 1.43 -5.21
C VAL A 11 8.31 1.26 -4.86
N ILE A 12 8.01 0.19 -4.12
CA ILE A 12 6.69 -0.07 -3.56
C ILE A 12 6.79 -0.01 -2.04
N VAL A 13 5.89 0.75 -1.42
CA VAL A 13 5.74 0.84 0.03
C VAL A 13 4.46 0.13 0.41
N VAL A 14 4.58 -0.95 1.18
CA VAL A 14 3.45 -1.66 1.75
C VAL A 14 3.28 -1.21 3.20
N ILE A 15 2.14 -0.59 3.49
CA ILE A 15 1.74 -0.18 4.84
C ILE A 15 0.79 -1.26 5.36
N THR A 16 1.11 -1.86 6.51
CA THR A 16 0.27 -2.87 7.16
C THR A 16 -0.03 -2.42 8.59
N THR A 17 -1.28 -2.52 9.00
CA THR A 17 -1.73 -2.12 10.33
C THR A 17 -2.66 -3.17 10.95
N ASP A 18 -2.68 -3.22 12.28
CA ASP A 18 -3.52 -4.12 13.07
C ASP A 18 -4.97 -3.64 13.25
N GLY A 19 -5.31 -2.49 12.65
CA GLY A 19 -6.64 -1.90 12.72
C GLY A 19 -6.79 -0.80 13.78
N MET A 20 -5.73 -0.50 14.55
CA MET A 20 -5.72 0.55 15.58
C MET A 20 -5.04 1.84 15.12
N GLU A 21 -5.20 2.21 13.85
CA GLU A 21 -4.51 3.36 13.27
C GLU A 21 -4.83 4.69 13.97
N ASN A 22 -6.06 4.80 14.50
CA ASN A 22 -6.52 5.93 15.32
C ASN A 22 -5.85 6.04 16.71
N ALA A 23 -4.99 5.10 17.10
CA ALA A 23 -4.29 5.11 18.39
C ALA A 23 -2.93 5.85 18.33
N SER A 24 -2.43 6.19 17.13
CA SER A 24 -1.16 6.91 16.99
C SER A 24 -1.30 8.39 17.38
N LYS A 25 -0.35 8.90 18.18
CA LYS A 25 -0.31 10.30 18.64
C LYS A 25 0.86 11.10 18.05
N GLU A 26 1.75 10.44 17.31
CA GLU A 26 3.01 11.03 16.86
C GLU A 26 2.90 11.70 15.48
N TYR A 27 2.07 11.16 14.60
CA TYR A 27 1.86 11.70 13.25
C TYR A 27 0.38 11.84 12.95
N SER A 28 -0.05 13.02 12.51
CA SER A 28 -1.41 13.25 12.04
C SER A 28 -1.61 12.66 10.64
N ALA A 29 -2.86 12.30 10.31
CA ALA A 29 -3.20 11.84 8.95
C ALA A 29 -2.77 12.84 7.86
N PHE A 30 -2.85 14.14 8.15
CA PHE A 30 -2.38 15.19 7.24
C PHE A 30 -0.86 15.12 6.98
N ALA A 31 -0.06 14.89 8.03
CA ALA A 31 1.38 14.75 7.89
C ALA A 31 1.73 13.50 7.07
N ILE A 32 1.05 12.37 7.34
CA ILE A 32 1.22 11.11 6.60
C ILE A 32 0.88 11.31 5.12
N ARG A 33 -0.28 11.91 4.83
CA ARG A 33 -0.69 12.21 3.46
C ARG A 33 0.33 13.08 2.72
N SER A 34 0.81 14.15 3.36
CA SER A 34 1.81 15.04 2.76
C SER A 34 3.12 14.30 2.42
N MET A 35 3.53 13.34 3.25
CA MET A 35 4.69 12.50 2.97
C MET A 35 4.45 11.54 1.80
N ILE A 36 3.28 10.90 1.76
CA ILE A 36 2.89 9.99 0.68
C ILE A 36 2.83 10.73 -0.65
N ASP A 37 2.19 11.89 -0.70
CA ASP A 37 2.06 12.69 -1.93
C ASP A 37 3.45 13.06 -2.48
N ARG A 38 4.38 13.52 -1.62
CA ARG A 38 5.77 13.81 -2.03
C ARG A 38 6.51 12.58 -2.54
N LEU A 39 6.27 11.40 -1.95
CA LEU A 39 6.91 10.15 -2.40
C LEU A 39 6.29 9.65 -3.72
N LYS A 40 4.99 9.86 -3.95
CA LYS A 40 4.32 9.56 -5.22
C LYS A 40 4.84 10.41 -6.37
N GLU A 41 5.12 11.69 -6.15
CA GLU A 41 5.84 12.54 -7.13
C GLU A 41 7.23 11.96 -7.46
N ASN A 42 7.84 11.32 -6.46
CA ASN A 42 9.07 10.54 -6.62
C ASN A 42 8.84 9.10 -7.13
N GLY A 43 7.67 8.79 -7.69
CA GLY A 43 7.38 7.53 -8.39
C GLY A 43 7.25 6.32 -7.47
N PHE A 44 7.01 6.54 -6.18
CA PHE A 44 6.76 5.48 -5.23
C PHE A 44 5.31 5.05 -5.36
N GLU A 45 5.10 3.74 -5.41
CA GLU A 45 3.78 3.12 -5.34
C GLU A 45 3.46 2.78 -3.88
N PHE A 46 2.19 2.87 -3.50
CA PHE A 46 1.74 2.58 -2.14
C PHE A 46 0.65 1.52 -2.17
N ILE A 47 0.74 0.55 -1.27
CA ILE A 47 -0.30 -0.42 -0.96
C ILE A 47 -0.60 -0.33 0.54
N PHE A 48 -1.88 -0.37 0.89
CA PHE A 48 -2.34 -0.29 2.27
C PHE A 48 -3.14 -1.55 2.66
N LEU A 49 -2.73 -2.21 3.75
CA LEU A 49 -3.33 -3.43 4.28
C LEU A 49 -3.85 -3.16 5.69
N GLY A 50 -5.17 -3.13 5.86
CA GLY A 50 -5.82 -2.94 7.16
C GLY A 50 -6.38 -4.24 7.71
N ALA A 51 -5.98 -4.63 8.92
CA ALA A 51 -6.57 -5.78 9.59
C ALA A 51 -7.97 -5.45 10.13
N ASN A 52 -8.97 -6.25 9.77
CA ASN A 52 -10.30 -6.25 10.40
C ASN A 52 -11.00 -4.86 10.50
N MET A 53 -10.70 -3.92 9.59
CA MET A 53 -11.25 -2.55 9.56
C MET A 53 -11.56 -2.10 8.13
N ASP A 54 -12.24 -0.96 7.91
CA ASP A 54 -12.35 -0.39 6.55
C ASP A 54 -11.02 0.24 6.12
N ALA A 55 -10.17 -0.58 5.50
CA ALA A 55 -8.86 -0.17 5.05
C ALA A 55 -8.92 0.91 3.97
N ALA A 56 -9.98 0.95 3.17
CA ALA A 56 -10.15 1.93 2.12
C ALA A 56 -10.51 3.31 2.68
N GLU A 57 -11.29 3.36 3.76
CA GLU A 57 -11.61 4.60 4.47
C GLU A 57 -10.34 5.23 5.06
N VAL A 58 -9.51 4.46 5.76
CA VAL A 58 -8.28 5.01 6.35
C VAL A 58 -7.22 5.34 5.30
N ALA A 59 -7.07 4.48 4.28
CA ALA A 59 -6.19 4.75 3.14
C ALA A 59 -6.54 6.08 2.44
N LYS A 60 -7.83 6.41 2.32
CA LYS A 60 -8.28 7.67 1.74
C LYS A 60 -7.77 8.88 2.52
N ASP A 61 -7.75 8.82 3.85
CA ASP A 61 -7.22 9.89 4.69
C ASP A 61 -5.73 10.13 4.47
N PHE A 62 -5.01 9.07 4.09
CA PHE A 62 -3.60 9.12 3.70
C PHE A 62 -3.36 9.47 2.23
N GLY A 63 -4.43 9.69 1.45
CA GLY A 63 -4.34 9.94 0.02
C GLY A 63 -4.00 8.69 -0.81
N ILE A 64 -4.19 7.49 -0.28
CA ILE A 64 -4.04 6.22 -1.00
C ILE A 64 -5.39 5.84 -1.63
N ALA A 65 -5.38 5.43 -2.90
CA ALA A 65 -6.59 5.09 -3.64
C ALA A 65 -7.21 3.77 -3.12
N ARG A 66 -8.53 3.62 -3.21
CA ARG A 66 -9.26 2.43 -2.76
C ARG A 66 -8.77 1.15 -3.46
N GLU A 67 -8.35 1.27 -4.70
CA GLU A 67 -7.81 0.19 -5.53
C GLU A 67 -6.44 -0.28 -5.01
N ARG A 68 -5.77 0.53 -4.20
CA ARG A 68 -4.49 0.24 -3.54
C ARG A 68 -4.66 -0.08 -2.05
N ALA A 69 -5.89 -0.24 -1.59
CA ALA A 69 -6.22 -0.58 -0.21
C ALA A 69 -7.03 -1.88 -0.15
N VAL A 70 -6.77 -2.69 0.86
CA VAL A 70 -7.52 -3.92 1.12
C VAL A 70 -7.61 -4.22 2.60
N THR A 71 -8.79 -4.66 3.01
CA THR A 71 -9.04 -5.19 4.35
C THR A 71 -8.72 -6.67 4.33
N TYR A 72 -7.97 -7.14 5.32
CA TYR A 72 -7.68 -8.55 5.49
C TYR A 72 -8.07 -9.05 6.87
N HIS A 73 -8.30 -10.36 6.98
CA HIS A 73 -8.47 -11.02 8.26
C HIS A 73 -7.11 -11.30 8.88
N ALA A 74 -6.87 -10.78 10.08
CA ALA A 74 -5.61 -11.00 10.81
C ALA A 74 -5.53 -12.38 11.47
N ASP A 75 -5.67 -13.41 10.64
CA ASP A 75 -5.43 -14.81 10.97
C ASP A 75 -4.35 -15.39 10.04
N GLU A 76 -4.05 -16.69 10.22
CA GLU A 76 -3.03 -17.38 9.44
C GLU A 76 -3.36 -17.40 7.93
N GLU A 77 -4.63 -17.59 7.60
CA GLU A 77 -5.08 -17.68 6.21
C GLU A 77 -5.02 -16.32 5.51
N GLY A 78 -5.57 -15.28 6.13
CA GLY A 78 -5.55 -13.91 5.60
C GLY A 78 -4.13 -13.35 5.52
N THR A 79 -3.25 -13.65 6.47
CA THR A 79 -1.84 -13.27 6.40
C THR A 79 -1.16 -13.95 5.20
N ARG A 80 -1.40 -15.25 4.98
CA ARG A 80 -0.86 -15.98 3.82
C ARG A 80 -1.38 -15.41 2.50
N MET A 81 -2.66 -15.07 2.41
CA MET A 81 -3.27 -14.44 1.24
C MET A 81 -2.68 -13.05 0.95
N ASN A 82 -2.39 -12.26 1.98
CA ASN A 82 -1.71 -10.97 1.84
C ASN A 82 -0.36 -11.12 1.15
N TYR A 83 0.52 -12.00 1.67
CA TYR A 83 1.85 -12.19 1.08
C TYR A 83 1.79 -12.69 -0.36
N LYS A 84 0.85 -13.59 -0.68
CA LYS A 84 0.64 -14.07 -2.06
C LYS A 84 0.26 -12.94 -3.01
N SER A 85 -0.66 -12.08 -2.59
CA SER A 85 -1.17 -10.93 -3.38
C SER A 85 -0.10 -9.86 -3.57
N ILE A 86 0.67 -9.54 -2.52
CA ILE A 86 1.80 -8.61 -2.61
C ILE A 86 2.87 -9.19 -3.55
N ASN A 87 3.18 -10.49 -3.47
CA ASN A 87 4.15 -11.09 -4.37
C ASN A 87 3.70 -10.95 -5.84
N TYR A 88 2.43 -11.21 -6.13
CA TYR A 88 1.86 -11.00 -7.46
C TYR A 88 1.96 -9.53 -7.93
N ALA A 89 1.67 -8.57 -7.04
CA ALA A 89 1.83 -7.15 -7.33
C ALA A 89 3.29 -6.78 -7.66
N VAL A 90 4.24 -7.26 -6.86
CA VAL A 90 5.68 -7.01 -7.03
C VAL A 90 6.21 -7.64 -8.33
N GLU A 91 5.83 -8.88 -8.62
CA GLU A 91 6.22 -9.57 -9.86
C GLU A 91 5.77 -8.78 -11.10
N ASN A 92 4.52 -8.30 -11.11
CA ASN A 92 4.01 -7.49 -12.21
C ASN A 92 4.63 -6.10 -12.27
N LEU A 93 4.88 -5.45 -11.13
CA LEU A 93 5.57 -4.15 -11.12
C LEU A 93 6.99 -4.28 -11.69
N ARG A 94 7.68 -5.40 -11.42
CA ARG A 94 9.02 -5.67 -11.97
C ARG A 94 9.00 -5.96 -13.48
N CYS A 95 8.00 -6.71 -13.95
CA CYS A 95 7.95 -7.18 -15.34
C CYS A 95 7.22 -6.22 -16.29
N ARG A 96 6.24 -5.48 -15.79
CA ARG A 96 5.26 -4.70 -16.58
C ARG A 96 5.20 -3.23 -16.18
N ASN A 97 5.98 -2.83 -15.17
CA ASN A 97 6.00 -1.46 -14.66
C ASN A 97 4.62 -0.96 -14.18
N ALA A 98 3.77 -1.88 -13.72
CA ALA A 98 2.42 -1.60 -13.23
C ALA A 98 1.98 -2.65 -12.20
N ILE A 99 1.26 -2.20 -11.17
CA ILE A 99 0.53 -3.10 -10.27
C ILE A 99 -0.84 -3.41 -10.89
N PRO A 100 -1.18 -4.68 -11.13
CA PRO A 100 -2.44 -5.11 -11.74
C PRO A 100 -3.66 -4.62 -10.96
N GLU A 101 -4.82 -4.49 -11.62
CA GLU A 101 -6.06 -4.08 -10.96
C GLU A 101 -6.61 -5.17 -10.03
N ASP A 102 -6.39 -6.44 -10.38
CA ASP A 102 -6.83 -7.64 -9.66
C ASP A 102 -5.84 -8.10 -8.58
N TRP A 103 -4.84 -7.29 -8.24
CA TRP A 103 -3.76 -7.70 -7.33
C TRP A 103 -4.23 -8.17 -5.96
N LYS A 104 -5.39 -7.68 -5.50
CA LYS A 104 -6.00 -8.00 -4.19
C LYS A 104 -7.13 -9.03 -4.25
N ALA A 105 -7.41 -9.60 -5.43
CA ALA A 105 -8.54 -10.52 -5.62
C ALA A 105 -8.46 -11.78 -4.77
N GLU A 106 -7.28 -12.20 -4.31
CA GLU A 106 -7.14 -13.35 -3.40
C GLU A 106 -7.43 -13.01 -1.94
N ILE A 107 -7.34 -11.72 -1.55
CA ILE A 107 -7.61 -11.25 -0.18
C ILE A 107 -9.11 -10.94 -0.01
N GLU A 108 -9.77 -10.47 -1.08
CA GLU A 108 -11.20 -10.11 -1.08
C GLU A 108 -12.15 -11.31 -1.29
N LYS A 109 -11.62 -12.55 -1.28
CA LYS A 109 -12.40 -13.79 -1.36
C LYS A 109 -12.97 -14.16 0.00
#